data_AF-A0A7I8MPH2-F1
#
_entry.id   AF-A0A7I8MPH2-F1
#
_cell.length_a   1.000
_cell.length_b   1.000
_cell.length_c   1.000
_cell.angle_alpha   90.00
_cell.angle_beta   90.00
_cell.angle_gamma   90.00
#
_symmetry.space_group_name_H-M   'P 1'
#
loop_
_entity.id
_entity.type
_entity.pdbx_description
1 polymer ?
#
loop_
_entity_poly.entity_id
_entity_poly.type
_entity_poly.pdbx_seq_one_letter_code
_entity_poly.pdbx_strand_id
1 'polypeptide(L)'
;MGIDFQMHRASANIAKGFRQFQKADNKLAEGKFDSAVKHYDKGLNRFVKAEDHLAKAEDDAYSKVGTKIDKGNQELKKSIYEYTQGNVDNAEKHYVSAMNSYDEALDLIDFD
;
A
#
# COMPACT_ATOMS: atom_id res chain seq x y z
N MET A 1 6.73 4.56 4.41
CA MET A 1 7.50 3.31 4.61
C MET A 1 7.33 2.55 3.29
N GLY A 2 7.77 1.30 3.08
CA GLY A 2 7.47 0.62 1.80
C GLY A 2 6.13 -0.12 1.86
N ILE A 3 5.33 -0.10 0.78
CA ILE A 3 4.10 -0.91 0.64
C ILE A 3 4.38 -2.38 1.00
N ASP A 4 5.36 -3.00 0.35
CA ASP A 4 5.76 -4.40 0.61
C ASP A 4 6.15 -4.66 2.07
N PHE A 5 6.81 -3.69 2.70
CA PHE A 5 7.22 -3.82 4.09
C PHE A 5 6.01 -3.82 5.03
N GLN A 6 5.02 -2.96 4.76
CA GLN A 6 3.77 -2.96 5.53
C GLN A 6 2.98 -4.25 5.28
N MET A 7 2.91 -4.73 4.03
CA MET A 7 2.28 -6.01 3.68
C MET A 7 2.92 -7.18 4.43
N HIS A 8 4.25 -7.28 4.45
CA HIS A 8 4.95 -8.31 5.23
C HIS A 8 4.65 -8.24 6.73
N ARG A 9 4.54 -7.04 7.30
CA ARG A 9 4.18 -6.86 8.72
C ARG A 9 2.74 -7.24 8.99
N ALA A 10 1.82 -6.97 8.07
CA ALA A 10 0.43 -7.41 8.14
C ALA A 10 0.38 -8.94 8.15
N SER A 11 0.98 -9.60 7.16
CA SER A 11 1.03 -11.07 7.07
C SER A 11 1.66 -11.71 8.31
N ALA A 12 2.75 -11.15 8.82
CA ALA A 12 3.40 -11.65 10.04
C ALA A 12 2.51 -11.53 11.29
N ASN A 13 1.72 -10.46 11.41
CA ASN A 13 0.77 -10.33 12.51
C ASN A 13 -0.43 -11.26 12.34
N ILE A 14 -0.98 -11.43 11.12
CA ILE A 14 -2.04 -12.39 10.82
C ILE A 14 -1.61 -13.82 11.24
N ALA A 15 -0.42 -14.26 10.80
CA ALA A 15 0.11 -15.57 11.17
C ALA A 15 0.28 -15.74 12.69
N LYS A 16 0.76 -14.69 13.38
CA LYS A 16 0.84 -14.68 14.84
C LYS A 16 -0.56 -14.74 15.48
N GLY A 17 -1.55 -14.08 14.90
CA GLY A 17 -2.95 -14.10 15.33
C GLY A 17 -3.55 -15.50 15.28
N PHE A 18 -3.45 -16.16 14.12
CA PHE A 18 -3.89 -17.57 13.96
C PHE A 18 -3.22 -18.50 14.96
N ARG A 19 -1.92 -18.34 15.20
CA ARG A 19 -1.21 -19.14 16.21
C ARG A 19 -1.74 -18.90 17.64
N GLN A 20 -2.24 -17.70 17.95
CA GLN A 20 -2.89 -17.46 19.24
C GLN A 20 -4.26 -18.15 19.31
N PHE A 21 -5.04 -18.13 18.23
CA PHE A 21 -6.33 -18.84 18.18
C PHE A 21 -6.14 -20.35 18.36
N GLN A 22 -5.16 -20.97 17.70
CA GLN A 22 -4.83 -22.38 17.93
C GLN A 22 -4.47 -22.67 19.40
N LYS A 23 -3.76 -21.75 20.07
CA LYS A 23 -3.46 -21.88 21.51
C LYS A 23 -4.70 -21.70 22.36
N ALA A 24 -5.62 -20.82 21.97
CA ALA A 24 -6.89 -20.64 22.65
C ALA A 24 -7.72 -21.91 22.58
N ASP A 25 -7.85 -22.52 21.40
CA ASP A 25 -8.60 -23.76 21.18
C ASP A 25 -8.03 -24.92 22.02
N ASN A 26 -6.70 -25.05 22.07
CA ASN A 26 -6.06 -26.03 22.96
C ASN A 26 -6.39 -25.78 24.44
N LYS A 27 -6.45 -24.52 24.88
CA LYS A 27 -6.80 -24.17 26.26
C LYS A 27 -8.28 -24.38 26.56
N LEU A 28 -9.17 -24.18 25.58
CA LEU A 28 -10.59 -24.54 25.69
C LEU A 28 -10.76 -26.06 25.86
N ALA A 29 -10.06 -26.86 25.06
CA ALA A 29 -10.10 -28.32 25.16
C ALA A 29 -9.61 -28.84 26.53
N GLU A 30 -8.69 -28.11 27.17
CA GLU A 30 -8.23 -28.38 28.54
C GLU A 30 -9.18 -27.87 29.65
N GLY A 31 -10.34 -27.26 29.30
CA GLY A 31 -11.26 -26.63 30.25
C GLY A 31 -10.75 -25.32 30.87
N LYS A 32 -9.69 -24.72 30.31
CA LYS A 32 -9.01 -23.52 30.85
C LYS A 32 -9.52 -22.25 30.17
N PHE A 33 -10.79 -21.93 30.40
CA PHE A 33 -11.50 -20.83 29.74
C PHE A 33 -10.79 -19.47 29.84
N ASP A 34 -10.35 -19.06 31.04
CA ASP A 34 -9.66 -17.77 31.22
C ASP A 34 -8.36 -17.68 30.40
N SER A 35 -7.64 -18.80 30.27
CA SER A 35 -6.42 -18.85 29.46
C SER A 35 -6.73 -18.78 27.97
N ALA A 36 -7.82 -19.43 27.55
CA ALA A 36 -8.29 -19.36 26.17
C ALA A 36 -8.69 -17.93 25.78
N VAL A 37 -9.48 -17.24 26.62
CA VAL A 37 -9.87 -15.83 26.41
C VAL A 37 -8.64 -14.94 26.24
N LYS A 38 -7.64 -15.07 27.12
CA LYS A 38 -6.38 -14.32 26.98
C LYS A 38 -5.66 -14.57 25.64
N HIS A 39 -5.77 -15.77 25.08
CA HIS A 39 -5.21 -16.08 23.79
C HIS A 39 -6.05 -15.52 22.64
N TYR A 40 -7.38 -15.57 22.73
CA TYR A 40 -8.26 -14.89 21.77
C TYR A 40 -7.99 -13.38 21.74
N ASP A 41 -7.92 -12.72 22.90
CA ASP A 41 -7.61 -11.28 22.99
C ASP A 41 -6.28 -10.97 22.32
N LYS A 42 -5.23 -11.76 22.62
CA LYS A 42 -3.93 -11.60 21.97
C LYS A 42 -4.01 -11.81 20.47
N GLY A 43 -4.82 -12.76 19.99
CA GLY A 43 -5.04 -13.02 18.58
C GLY A 43 -5.72 -11.86 17.87
N LEU A 44 -6.85 -11.39 18.40
CA LEU A 44 -7.58 -10.22 17.89
C LEU A 44 -6.68 -8.98 17.82
N ASN A 45 -5.90 -8.74 18.87
CA ASN A 45 -4.97 -7.60 18.93
C ASN A 45 -3.81 -7.71 17.91
N ARG A 46 -3.57 -8.90 17.34
CA ARG A 46 -2.67 -9.06 16.17
C ARG A 46 -3.37 -8.71 14.87
N PHE A 47 -4.64 -9.07 14.71
CA PHE A 47 -5.42 -8.69 13.52
C PHE A 47 -5.59 -7.17 13.42
N VAL A 48 -5.89 -6.48 14.53
CA VAL A 48 -5.92 -5.00 14.57
C VAL A 48 -4.60 -4.40 14.09
N LYS A 49 -3.46 -4.93 14.56
CA LYS A 49 -2.14 -4.47 14.09
C LYS A 49 -1.89 -4.78 12.62
N ALA A 50 -2.46 -5.86 12.09
CA ALA A 50 -2.35 -6.18 10.67
C ALA A 50 -3.16 -5.19 9.83
N GLU A 51 -4.38 -4.87 10.25
CA GLU A 51 -5.23 -3.83 9.65
C GLU A 51 -4.53 -2.47 9.62
N ASP A 52 -3.92 -2.05 10.74
CA ASP A 52 -3.10 -0.82 10.79
C ASP A 52 -1.95 -0.81 9.77
N HIS A 53 -1.37 -1.98 9.48
CA HIS A 53 -0.32 -2.10 8.48
C HIS A 53 -0.87 -2.05 7.06
N LEU A 54 -2.02 -2.69 6.81
CA LEU A 54 -2.70 -2.62 5.51
C LEU A 54 -3.12 -1.19 5.17
N ALA A 55 -3.73 -0.46 6.11
CA ALA A 55 -4.09 0.94 5.92
C ALA A 55 -2.89 1.83 5.57
N LYS A 56 -1.75 1.60 6.23
CA LYS A 56 -0.50 2.32 5.89
C LYS A 56 0.05 1.95 4.52
N ALA A 57 -0.13 0.70 4.09
CA ALA A 57 0.29 0.26 2.76
C ALA A 57 -0.56 0.96 1.68
N GLU A 58 -1.86 1.07 1.92
CA GLU A 58 -2.80 1.82 1.07
C GLU A 58 -2.44 3.31 1.00
N ASP A 59 -2.20 3.96 2.14
CA ASP A 59 -1.76 5.37 2.18
C ASP A 59 -0.43 5.58 1.42
N ASP A 60 0.56 4.69 1.65
CA ASP A 60 1.85 4.73 0.95
C ASP A 60 1.65 4.53 -0.58
N ALA A 61 0.67 3.73 -1.01
CA ALA A 61 0.34 3.53 -2.42
C ALA A 61 -0.28 4.78 -3.05
N TYR A 62 -1.34 5.33 -2.46
CA TYR A 62 -1.96 6.56 -2.96
C TYR A 62 -1.00 7.75 -2.99
N SER A 63 -0.12 7.86 -1.98
CA SER A 63 0.91 8.91 -1.97
C SER A 63 1.87 8.80 -3.15
N LYS A 64 2.28 7.58 -3.52
CA LYS A 64 3.13 7.34 -4.70
C LYS A 64 2.39 7.68 -5.99
N VAL A 65 1.13 7.24 -6.12
CA VAL A 65 0.27 7.55 -7.29
C VAL A 65 0.14 9.06 -7.47
N GLY A 66 -0.21 9.79 -6.40
CA GLY A 66 -0.31 11.24 -6.42
C GLY A 66 0.99 11.91 -6.86
N THR A 67 2.13 11.44 -6.37
CA THR A 67 3.46 11.94 -6.78
C THR A 67 3.71 11.74 -8.28
N LYS A 68 3.30 10.61 -8.85
CA LYS A 68 3.43 10.32 -10.29
C LYS A 68 2.52 11.21 -11.13
N ILE A 69 1.28 11.41 -10.71
CA ILE A 69 0.32 12.33 -11.33
C ILE A 69 0.86 13.77 -11.33
N ASP A 70 1.39 14.24 -10.19
CA ASP A 70 1.96 15.58 -10.08
C ASP A 70 3.15 15.77 -11.01
N LYS A 71 4.02 14.77 -11.13
CA LYS A 71 5.13 14.77 -12.09
C LYS A 71 4.61 14.84 -13.53
N GLY A 72 3.62 14.01 -13.88
CA GLY A 72 2.98 14.05 -15.20
C GLY A 72 2.40 15.44 -15.52
N ASN A 73 1.70 16.04 -14.56
CA ASN A 73 1.13 17.38 -14.68
C ASN A 73 2.21 18.46 -14.89
N GLN A 74 3.36 18.34 -14.22
CA GLN A 74 4.49 19.25 -14.40
C GLN A 74 5.12 19.13 -15.80
N GLU A 75 5.34 17.91 -16.28
CA GLU A 75 5.87 17.67 -17.62
C GLU A 75 4.89 18.13 -18.71
N LEU A 76 3.59 17.92 -18.52
CA LEU A 76 2.57 18.40 -19.45
C LEU A 76 2.56 19.93 -19.54
N LYS A 77 2.72 20.64 -18.40
CA LYS A 77 2.87 22.11 -18.40
C LYS A 77 4.09 22.57 -19.19
N LYS A 78 5.23 21.88 -19.06
CA LYS A 78 6.44 22.18 -19.85
C LYS A 78 6.21 21.93 -21.33
N SER A 79 5.54 20.83 -21.69
CA SER A 79 5.19 20.50 -23.07
C SER A 79 4.38 21.62 -23.72
N ILE A 80 3.31 22.07 -23.03
CA ILE A 80 2.48 23.20 -23.50
C ILE A 80 3.34 24.45 -23.68
N TYR A 81 4.20 24.78 -22.70
CA TYR A 81 5.08 25.94 -22.79
C TYR A 81 6.00 25.88 -24.01
N GLU A 82 6.77 24.81 -24.20
CA GLU A 82 7.67 24.62 -25.34
C GLU A 82 6.92 24.69 -26.67
N TYR A 83 5.70 24.13 -26.73
CA TYR A 83 4.86 24.21 -27.92
C TYR A 83 4.50 25.67 -28.26
N THR A 84 4.15 26.50 -27.26
CA THR A 84 3.90 27.93 -27.48
C THR A 84 5.14 28.73 -27.91
N GLN A 85 6.34 28.23 -27.60
CA GLN A 85 7.60 28.82 -28.05
C GLN A 85 8.01 28.35 -29.45
N GLY A 86 7.24 27.44 -30.08
CA GLY A 86 7.58 26.83 -31.37
C GLY A 86 8.61 25.70 -31.29
N ASN A 87 9.00 25.28 -30.09
CA ASN A 87 9.98 24.22 -29.85
C ASN A 87 9.28 22.85 -29.83
N VAL A 88 8.73 22.44 -30.98
CA VAL A 88 7.88 21.24 -31.11
C VAL A 88 8.59 19.97 -30.63
N ASP A 89 9.86 19.78 -30.96
CA ASP A 89 10.64 18.61 -30.53
C ASP A 89 10.77 18.50 -29.00
N ASN A 90 10.90 19.64 -28.29
CA ASN A 90 10.96 19.64 -26.84
C ASN A 90 9.57 19.45 -26.24
N ALA A 91 8.54 20.03 -26.87
CA ALA A 91 7.15 19.82 -26.47
C ALA A 91 6.78 18.34 -26.50
N GLU A 92 7.16 17.62 -27.56
CA GLU A 92 6.92 16.18 -27.71
C GLU A 92 7.63 15.37 -26.62
N LYS A 93 8.91 15.65 -26.35
CA LYS A 93 9.66 14.96 -25.27
C LYS A 93 8.99 15.10 -23.91
N HIS A 94 8.55 16.32 -23.56
CA HIS A 94 7.85 16.57 -22.32
C HIS A 94 6.47 15.90 -22.29
N TYR A 95 5.77 15.83 -23.43
CA TYR A 95 4.50 15.11 -23.53
C TYR A 95 4.66 13.62 -23.28
N VAL A 96 5.64 12.97 -23.93
CA VAL A 96 5.96 11.55 -23.71
C VAL A 96 6.34 11.30 -22.25
N SER A 97 7.15 12.18 -21.64
CA SER A 97 7.50 12.05 -20.23
C SER A 97 6.30 12.21 -19.30
N ALA A 98 5.31 13.02 -19.66
CA ALA A 98 4.06 13.14 -18.92
C ALA A 98 3.25 11.83 -19.00
N MET A 99 3.08 11.28 -20.21
CA MET A 99 2.35 10.01 -20.41
C MET A 99 2.99 8.87 -19.64
N ASN A 100 4.32 8.70 -19.73
CA ASN A 100 5.03 7.68 -18.96
C ASN A 100 4.80 7.82 -17.45
N SER A 101 4.70 9.06 -16.93
CA SER A 101 4.43 9.26 -15.50
C SER A 101 2.99 8.91 -15.12
N TYR A 102 2.03 9.08 -16.02
CA TYR A 102 0.65 8.64 -15.81
C TYR A 102 0.51 7.13 -15.92
N ASP A 103 1.18 6.49 -16.86
CA ASP A 103 1.24 5.03 -16.99
C ASP A 103 1.85 4.41 -15.71
N GLU A 104 2.98 4.95 -15.23
CA GLU A 104 3.56 4.55 -13.94
C GLU A 104 2.61 4.77 -12.74
N ALA A 105 1.67 5.71 -12.83
CA ALA A 105 0.66 5.93 -11.79
C ALA A 105 -0.46 4.88 -11.85
N LEU A 106 -0.86 4.49 -13.07
CA LEU A 106 -1.83 3.43 -13.32
C LEU A 106 -1.29 2.06 -12.89
N ASP A 107 -0.06 1.73 -13.24
CA ASP A 107 0.62 0.48 -12.85
C ASP A 107 0.71 0.29 -11.32
N LEU A 108 0.60 1.37 -10.54
CA LEU A 108 0.61 1.31 -9.07
C LEU A 108 -0.76 0.96 -8.46
N ILE A 109 -1.84 1.05 -9.22
CA ILE A 109 -3.22 0.80 -8.76
C ILE A 109 -3.93 -0.30 -9.55
N ASP A 110 -3.46 -0.63 -10.75
CA ASP A 110 -3.95 -1.77 -11.52
C ASP A 110 -3.28 -3.05 -11.02
N PHE A 111 -4.06 -3.88 -10.34
CA PHE A 111 -3.65 -5.20 -9.84
C PHE A 111 -4.26 -6.28 -10.74
N ASP A 112 -3.69 -6.47 -11.93
CA ASP A 112 -3.98 -7.63 -12.80
C ASP A 112 -3.21 -8.89 -12.36
#